data_AF-A0A7C9CND9-F1
#
_entry.id   AF-A0A7C9CND9-F1
#
_cell.length_a   1.000
_cell.length_b   1.000
_cell.length_c   1.000
_cell.angle_alpha   90.00
_cell.angle_beta   90.00
_cell.angle_gamma   90.00
#
_symmetry.space_group_name_H-M   'P 1'
#
loop_
_entity.id
_entity.type
_entity.pdbx_description
1 polymer ?
#
loop_
_entity_poly.entity_id
_entity_poly.type
_entity_poly.pdbx_seq_one_letter_code
_entity_poly.pdbx_strand_id
1 'polypeptide(L)'
;LFEMIVGSEQANCCGLVDIGRRIVKKCGNVPMAIKVMGSLLYGQDKNKWLSFDRCRLTEIRKGENNIVPILKFSYHHLSPPLKSCFSYCAMFPEDFVFYKEVLISHWIAHGYIEPLDGGHSIEDAAEEYFLILV
;
A
#
# COMPACT_ATOMS: atom_id res chain seq x y z
N LEU A 1 -14.29 -10.02 -1.09
CA LEU A 1 -13.86 -8.66 -1.49
C LEU A 1 -14.60 -7.59 -0.71
N PHE A 2 -15.94 -7.49 -0.78
CA PHE A 2 -16.72 -6.58 0.09
C PHE A 2 -16.56 -6.91 1.58
N GLU A 3 -16.61 -8.21 1.93
CA GLU A 3 -16.39 -8.71 3.29
C GLU A 3 -14.96 -8.57 3.81
N MET A 4 -13.97 -8.55 2.91
CA MET A 4 -12.54 -8.44 3.27
C MET A 4 -12.16 -7.00 3.64
N ILE A 5 -12.92 -6.03 3.11
CA ILE A 5 -12.75 -4.60 3.38
C ILE A 5 -13.39 -4.21 4.72
N VAL A 6 -14.41 -4.95 5.18
CA VAL A 6 -15.21 -4.58 6.35
C VAL A 6 -14.74 -5.26 7.63
N GLY A 7 -14.12 -6.45 7.57
CA GLY A 7 -13.75 -7.19 8.76
C GLY A 7 -14.98 -7.65 9.55
N SER A 8 -15.02 -8.92 9.95
CA SER A 8 -16.19 -9.53 10.58
C SER A 8 -16.52 -9.02 12.00
N GLU A 9 -15.96 -7.88 12.44
CA GLU A 9 -16.13 -7.38 13.81
C GLU A 9 -16.23 -5.84 13.94
N GLN A 10 -16.73 -5.15 12.91
CA GLN A 10 -17.32 -3.82 13.08
C GLN A 10 -18.72 -3.77 12.46
N ALA A 11 -19.63 -4.52 13.07
CA ALA A 11 -21.06 -4.34 12.92
C ALA A 11 -21.54 -3.07 13.65
N ASN A 12 -21.00 -1.89 13.29
CA ASN A 12 -21.65 -0.59 13.52
C ASN A 12 -21.01 0.57 12.73
N CYS A 13 -21.22 0.71 11.41
CA CYS A 13 -20.96 2.00 10.75
C CYS A 13 -21.62 2.14 9.36
N CYS A 14 -22.86 2.62 9.32
CA CYS A 14 -23.54 3.01 8.07
C CYS A 14 -22.68 3.99 7.22
N GLY A 15 -21.75 4.73 7.85
CA GLY A 15 -20.85 5.66 7.16
C GLY A 15 -19.65 5.04 6.42
N LEU A 16 -19.03 3.97 6.93
CA LEU A 16 -17.83 3.40 6.27
C LEU A 16 -18.18 2.62 5.01
N VAL A 17 -19.31 1.91 5.01
CA VAL A 17 -19.80 1.16 3.85
C VAL A 17 -20.05 2.10 2.67
N ASP A 18 -20.64 3.27 2.92
CA ASP A 18 -20.88 4.28 1.88
C ASP A 18 -19.58 4.91 1.37
N ILE A 19 -18.63 5.19 2.26
CA ILE A 19 -17.30 5.69 1.88
C ILE A 19 -16.57 4.64 1.04
N GLY A 20 -16.55 3.38 1.46
CA GLY A 20 -15.96 2.27 0.72
C GLY A 20 -16.56 2.11 -0.67
N ARG A 21 -17.89 2.22 -0.81
CA ARG A 21 -18.57 2.18 -2.12
C ARG A 21 -18.13 3.31 -3.05
N ARG A 22 -17.94 4.53 -2.53
CA ARG A 22 -17.43 5.66 -3.33
C ARG A 22 -15.99 5.45 -3.75
N ILE A 23 -15.14 4.94 -2.86
CA ILE A 23 -13.74 4.61 -3.16
C ILE A 23 -13.67 3.52 -4.26
N VAL A 24 -14.46 2.46 -4.17
CA VAL A 24 -14.53 1.41 -5.21
C VAL A 24 -14.94 1.99 -6.56
N LYS A 25 -15.94 2.87 -6.60
CA LYS A 25 -16.33 3.57 -7.84
C LYS A 25 -15.19 4.41 -8.41
N LYS A 26 -14.40 5.08 -7.56
CA LYS A 26 -13.23 5.85 -7.99
C LYS A 26 -12.08 4.99 -8.52
N CYS A 27 -11.99 3.73 -8.11
CA CYS A 27 -11.03 2.77 -8.64
C CYS A 27 -11.37 2.26 -10.05
N GLY A 28 -12.43 2.78 -10.68
CA GLY A 28 -12.84 2.38 -12.03
C GLY A 28 -13.26 0.91 -12.15
N ASN A 29 -13.64 0.27 -11.03
CA ASN A 29 -13.90 -1.17 -10.93
C ASN A 29 -12.71 -2.07 -11.34
N VAL A 30 -11.47 -1.56 -11.31
CA VAL A 30 -10.27 -2.35 -11.60
C VAL A 30 -9.95 -3.22 -10.37
N PRO A 31 -9.94 -4.57 -10.47
CA PRO A 31 -9.76 -5.44 -9.31
C PRO A 31 -8.45 -5.19 -8.55
N MET A 32 -7.36 -4.93 -9.27
CA MET A 32 -6.05 -4.61 -8.68
C MET A 32 -6.07 -3.30 -7.89
N ALA A 33 -6.67 -2.25 -8.45
CA ALA A 33 -6.84 -0.97 -7.76
C ALA A 33 -7.66 -1.14 -6.46
N ILE A 34 -8.74 -1.91 -6.53
CA ILE A 34 -9.58 -2.20 -5.35
C ILE A 34 -8.80 -2.96 -4.29
N LYS A 35 -7.98 -3.94 -4.68
CA LYS A 35 -7.16 -4.72 -3.73
C LYS A 35 -6.14 -3.84 -3.01
N VAL A 36 -5.41 -3.00 -3.75
CA VAL A 36 -4.42 -2.05 -3.18
C VAL A 36 -5.09 -1.05 -2.25
N MET A 37 -6.24 -0.49 -2.64
CA MET A 37 -6.98 0.43 -1.79
C MET A 37 -7.53 -0.27 -0.54
N GLY A 38 -7.97 -1.52 -0.67
CA GLY A 38 -8.43 -2.35 0.43
C GLY A 38 -7.33 -2.61 1.45
N SER A 39 -6.12 -3.01 1.02
CA SER A 39 -4.99 -3.24 1.93
C SER A 39 -4.55 -1.96 2.63
N LEU A 40 -4.52 -0.83 1.91
CA LEU A 40 -4.10 0.45 2.45
C LEU A 40 -5.09 1.04 3.47
N LEU A 41 -6.38 0.68 3.38
CA LEU A 41 -7.45 1.15 4.27
C LEU A 41 -7.79 0.17 5.40
N TYR A 42 -7.32 -1.07 5.31
CA TYR A 42 -7.56 -2.08 6.33
C TYR A 42 -7.01 -1.62 7.69
N GLY A 43 -7.82 -1.73 8.73
CA GLY A 43 -7.46 -1.30 10.09
C GLY A 43 -7.33 0.22 10.31
N GLN A 44 -7.59 1.05 9.29
CA GLN A 44 -7.47 2.51 9.39
C GLN A 44 -8.74 3.16 9.95
N ASP A 45 -8.59 4.34 10.55
CA ASP A 45 -9.71 5.11 11.13
C ASP A 45 -10.57 5.81 10.06
N LYS A 46 -11.80 6.18 10.42
CA LYS A 46 -12.76 6.82 9.50
C LYS A 46 -12.22 8.10 8.84
N ASN A 47 -11.36 8.88 9.50
CA ASN A 47 -10.79 10.09 8.89
C ASN A 47 -9.83 9.75 7.76
N LYS A 48 -9.08 8.66 7.89
CA LYS A 48 -8.25 8.14 6.80
C LYS A 48 -9.13 7.75 5.61
N TRP A 49 -10.21 7.01 5.83
CA TRP A 49 -11.15 6.66 4.77
C TRP A 49 -11.74 7.89 4.07
N LEU A 50 -12.10 8.94 4.84
CA LEU A 50 -12.56 10.21 4.29
C LEU A 50 -11.48 10.98 3.53
N SER A 51 -10.21 10.91 3.94
CA SER A 51 -9.12 11.56 3.20
C SER A 51 -8.95 10.91 1.83
N PHE A 52 -9.02 9.59 1.73
CA PHE A 52 -9.02 8.85 0.47
C PHE A 52 -10.26 9.14 -0.40
N ASP A 53 -11.44 9.23 0.20
CA ASP A 53 -12.68 9.60 -0.49
C ASP A 53 -12.69 11.07 -0.94
N ARG A 54 -11.91 11.95 -0.31
CA ARG A 54 -11.72 13.33 -0.80
C ARG A 54 -10.60 13.44 -1.83
N CYS A 55 -9.60 12.57 -1.78
CA CYS A 55 -8.54 12.55 -2.78
C CYS A 55 -9.14 12.36 -4.17
N ARG A 56 -8.81 13.30 -5.06
CA ARG A 56 -9.12 13.21 -6.47
C ARG A 56 -8.22 12.15 -7.09
N LEU A 57 -8.65 10.89 -7.00
CA LEU A 57 -8.24 9.86 -7.96
C LEU A 57 -8.64 10.24 -9.40
N THR A 58 -9.41 11.33 -9.59
CA THR A 58 -9.94 11.82 -10.87
C THR A 58 -8.92 12.46 -11.83
N GLU A 59 -7.61 12.31 -11.61
CA GLU A 59 -6.61 12.48 -12.69
C GLU A 59 -6.36 11.19 -13.48
N ILE A 60 -7.23 10.19 -13.31
CA ILE A 60 -7.35 9.05 -14.24
C ILE A 60 -7.95 9.59 -15.56
N ARG A 61 -7.11 10.19 -16.41
CA ARG A 61 -7.47 10.50 -17.79
C ARG A 61 -7.72 9.16 -18.51
N LYS A 62 -8.88 9.04 -19.16
CA LYS A 62 -9.21 7.92 -20.08
C LYS A 62 -8.10 7.80 -21.13
N GLY A 63 -7.10 6.95 -20.90
CA GLY A 63 -5.99 6.75 -21.83
C GLY A 63 -4.65 6.44 -21.16
N GLU A 64 -4.42 6.90 -19.93
CA GLU A 64 -3.27 6.48 -19.12
C GLU A 64 -3.73 5.36 -18.18
N ASN A 65 -2.95 4.28 -18.09
CA ASN A 65 -3.22 3.12 -17.24
C ASN A 65 -3.81 3.56 -15.89
N ASN A 66 -5.10 3.25 -15.66
CA ASN A 66 -5.91 3.74 -14.53
C ASN A 66 -5.30 3.47 -13.14
N ILE A 67 -4.23 2.66 -13.07
CA ILE A 67 -3.50 2.28 -11.88
C ILE A 67 -2.38 3.27 -11.51
N VAL A 68 -1.82 4.03 -12.46
CA VAL A 68 -0.65 4.90 -12.21
C VAL A 68 -0.93 5.98 -11.14
N PRO A 69 -2.07 6.71 -11.15
CA PRO A 69 -2.38 7.67 -10.10
C PRO A 69 -2.53 7.01 -8.71
N ILE A 70 -3.03 5.77 -8.67
CA ILE A 70 -3.22 5.00 -7.44
C ILE A 70 -1.86 4.53 -6.88
N LEU A 71 -0.99 4.00 -7.75
CA LEU A 71 0.38 3.61 -7.37
C LEU A 71 1.19 4.81 -6.88
N LYS A 72 1.09 5.94 -7.59
CA LYS A 72 1.76 7.18 -7.18
C LYS A 72 1.26 7.65 -5.82
N PHE A 73 -0.05 7.55 -5.57
CA PHE A 73 -0.62 7.89 -4.27
C PHE A 73 -0.09 6.97 -3.16
N SER A 74 -0.08 5.65 -3.37
CA SER A 74 0.46 4.68 -2.40
C SER A 74 1.93 4.97 -2.11
N TYR A 75 2.74 5.19 -3.15
CA TYR A 75 4.15 5.54 -3.02
C TYR A 75 4.37 6.81 -2.19
N HIS A 76 3.58 7.87 -2.41
CA HIS A 76 3.73 9.11 -1.64
C HIS A 76 3.50 8.92 -0.13
N HIS A 77 2.66 7.95 0.26
CA HIS A 77 2.32 7.67 1.65
C HIS A 77 3.31 6.72 2.37
N LEU A 78 4.27 6.14 1.65
CA LEU A 78 5.34 5.37 2.28
C LEU A 78 6.28 6.29 3.08
N SER A 79 6.80 5.76 4.18
CA SER A 79 7.89 6.41 4.93
C SER A 79 9.15 6.51 4.06
N PRO A 80 10.06 7.46 4.32
CA PRO A 80 11.31 7.58 3.58
C PRO A 80 12.12 6.27 3.42
N PRO A 81 12.32 5.43 4.46
CA PRO A 81 13.13 4.21 4.30
C PRO A 81 12.41 3.12 3.47
N LEU A 82 11.07 3.03 3.54
CA LEU A 82 10.27 2.17 2.65
C LEU A 82 10.34 2.62 1.18
N LYS A 83 10.42 3.93 0.92
CA LYS A 83 10.59 4.47 -0.45
C LYS A 83 11.94 4.07 -1.06
N SER A 84 13.00 4.06 -0.26
CA SER A 84 14.33 3.59 -0.68
C SER A 84 14.30 2.11 -1.05
N CYS A 85 13.69 1.28 -0.21
CA CYS A 85 13.51 -0.16 -0.47
C CYS A 85 12.71 -0.41 -1.76
N PHE A 86 11.59 0.31 -1.95
CA PHE A 86 10.78 0.19 -3.18
C PHE A 86 11.55 0.65 -4.43
N SER A 87 12.28 1.76 -4.34
CA SER A 87 13.05 2.31 -5.46
C SER A 87 14.20 1.40 -5.88
N TYR A 88 14.75 0.60 -4.94
CA TYR A 88 15.76 -0.40 -5.24
C TYR A 88 15.27 -1.41 -6.29
N CYS A 89 14.03 -1.90 -6.14
CA CYS A 89 13.43 -2.85 -7.08
C CYS A 89 13.28 -2.27 -8.49
N ALA A 90 13.08 -0.95 -8.62
CA ALA A 90 12.92 -0.27 -9.90
C ALA A 90 14.20 -0.17 -10.74
N MET A 91 15.36 -0.52 -10.17
CA MET A 91 16.64 -0.57 -10.91
C MET A 91 16.77 -1.85 -11.75
N PHE A 92 15.91 -2.84 -11.54
CA PHE A 92 15.94 -4.12 -12.23
C PHE A 92 14.92 -4.15 -13.38
N PRO A 93 15.12 -4.99 -14.41
CA PRO A 93 14.16 -5.14 -15.50
C PRO A 93 12.76 -5.54 -15.00
N GLU A 94 11.75 -5.25 -15.84
CA GLU A 94 10.38 -5.75 -15.61
C GLU A 94 10.39 -7.28 -15.46
N ASP A 95 9.52 -7.79 -14.58
CA ASP A 95 9.38 -9.21 -14.24
C ASP A 95 10.63 -9.89 -13.61
N PHE A 96 11.61 -9.10 -13.13
CA PHE A 96 12.73 -9.67 -12.39
C PHE A 96 12.26 -10.32 -11.07
N VAL A 97 12.68 -11.56 -10.84
CA VAL A 97 12.32 -12.34 -9.65
C VAL A 97 13.40 -12.23 -8.60
N PHE A 98 13.05 -11.67 -7.45
CA PHE A 98 13.91 -11.66 -6.27
C PHE A 98 13.60 -12.85 -5.37
N TYR A 99 14.65 -13.48 -4.83
CA TYR A 99 14.52 -14.29 -3.62
C TYR A 99 14.43 -13.35 -2.42
N LYS A 100 13.45 -13.61 -1.55
CA LYS A 100 13.12 -12.75 -0.39
C LYS A 100 14.36 -12.44 0.46
N GLU A 101 15.10 -13.46 0.83
CA GLU A 101 16.28 -13.37 1.71
C GLU A 101 17.38 -12.52 1.06
N VAL A 102 17.52 -12.64 -0.26
CA VAL A 102 18.48 -11.86 -1.05
C VAL A 102 18.06 -10.39 -1.09
N LEU A 103 16.79 -10.10 -1.33
CA LEU A 103 16.27 -8.72 -1.37
C LEU A 103 16.43 -8.02 -0.02
N ILE A 104 16.04 -8.70 1.06
CA ILE A 104 16.21 -8.23 2.44
C ILE A 104 17.68 -7.94 2.74
N SER A 105 18.58 -8.88 2.40
CA SER A 105 20.02 -8.69 2.60
C SER A 105 20.56 -7.47 1.85
N HIS A 106 20.06 -7.19 0.63
CA HIS A 106 20.45 -6.00 -0.12
C HIS A 106 19.96 -4.71 0.54
N TRP A 107 18.72 -4.68 1.03
CA TRP A 107 18.20 -3.50 1.73
C TRP A 107 18.97 -3.20 3.02
N ILE A 108 19.32 -4.22 3.80
CA ILE A 108 20.15 -4.08 5.00
C ILE A 108 21.55 -3.57 4.60
N ALA A 109 22.20 -4.17 3.60
CA ALA A 109 23.54 -3.79 3.17
C ALA A 109 23.63 -2.36 2.61
N HIS A 110 22.57 -1.85 1.99
CA HIS A 110 22.49 -0.46 1.53
C HIS A 110 22.11 0.53 2.65
N GLY A 111 21.82 0.04 3.86
CA GLY A 111 21.43 0.87 4.99
C GLY A 111 20.03 1.49 4.83
N TYR A 112 19.13 0.83 4.10
CA TYR A 112 17.75 1.32 3.92
C TYR A 112 16.82 0.96 5.08
N ILE A 113 17.24 0.03 5.93
CA ILE A 113 16.44 -0.44 7.07
C ILE A 113 16.80 0.37 8.30
N GLU A 114 15.79 1.00 8.89
CA GLU A 114 15.90 1.64 10.20
C GLU A 114 15.47 0.64 11.28
N PRO A 115 16.21 0.51 12.39
CA PRO A 115 15.80 -0.36 13.50
C PRO A 115 14.44 0.07 14.05
N LEU A 116 13.59 -0.91 14.36
CA LEU A 116 12.34 -0.66 15.06
C LEU A 116 12.63 -0.43 16.55
N ASP A 117 11.90 0.50 17.16
CA ASP A 117 12.00 0.72 18.60
C ASP A 117 11.70 -0.58 19.38
N GLY A 118 12.38 -0.78 20.51
CA GLY A 118 12.05 -1.86 21.45
C GLY A 118 12.78 -3.20 21.24
N GLY A 119 14.07 -3.18 20.90
CA GLY A 119 14.94 -4.37 21.00
C GLY A 119 14.83 -5.36 19.83
N HIS A 120 14.15 -4.99 18.75
CA HIS A 120 14.11 -5.76 17.51
C HIS A 120 15.47 -5.74 16.80
N SER A 121 15.81 -6.85 16.15
CA SER A 121 17.00 -6.90 15.29
C SER A 121 16.77 -6.13 13.99
N ILE A 122 17.85 -5.84 13.25
CA ILE A 122 17.74 -5.18 11.95
C ILE A 122 17.08 -6.11 10.92
N GLU A 123 17.25 -7.42 11.09
CA GLU A 123 16.61 -8.46 10.30
C GLU A 123 15.09 -8.48 10.52
N ASP A 124 14.63 -8.37 11.77
CA ASP A 124 13.20 -8.28 12.09
C ASP A 124 12.56 -7.04 11.45
N ALA A 125 13.26 -5.89 11.51
CA ALA A 125 12.81 -4.67 10.88
C ALA A 125 12.73 -4.80 9.35
N ALA A 126 13.73 -5.45 8.73
CA ALA A 126 13.75 -5.66 7.29
C ALA A 126 12.63 -6.60 6.81
N GLU A 127 12.30 -7.61 7.63
CA GLU A 127 11.19 -8.52 7.39
C GLU A 127 9.84 -7.79 7.43
N GLU A 128 9.62 -6.89 8.39
CA GLU A 128 8.42 -6.05 8.44
C GLU A 128 8.31 -5.15 7.20
N TYR A 129 9.43 -4.55 6.77
CA TYR A 129 9.47 -3.73 5.57
C TYR A 129 9.11 -4.52 4.31
N PHE A 130 9.59 -5.76 4.20
CA PHE A 130 9.23 -6.67 3.12
C PHE A 130 7.71 -6.92 3.11
N LEU A 131 7.12 -7.25 4.27
CA LEU A 131 5.67 -7.50 4.40
C LEU A 131 4.81 -6.27 4.09
N ILE A 132 5.32 -5.06 4.30
CA ILE A 132 4.61 -3.82 3.94
C ILE A 132 4.62 -3.60 2.41
N LEU A 133 5.70 -3.99 1.73
CA LEU A 133 5.91 -3.70 0.30
C LEU A 133 5.44 -4.81 -0.65
N VAL A 134 5.42 -6.08 -0.22
CA VAL A 134 5.18 -7.27 -1.06
C VAL A 134 3.93 -8.03 -0.61
#